data_AF-A0A242MB71-F1
#
_entry.id   AF-A0A242MB71-F1
#
_cell.length_a   1.000
_cell.length_b   1.000
_cell.length_c   1.000
_cell.angle_alpha   90.00
_cell.angle_beta   90.00
_cell.angle_gamma   90.00
#
_symmetry.space_group_name_H-M   'P 1'
#
loop_
_entity.id
_entity.type
_entity.pdbx_description
1 polymer ?
#
loop_
_entity_poly.entity_id
_entity_poly.type
_entity_poly.pdbx_seq_one_letter_code
_entity_poly.pdbx_strand_id
1 'polypeptide(L)' 'MIDNVVDDVDVTLITRRDAPNAIVMSQEHYDSLMETVYLLRSPANIAHLERSIKQLRTGKVKSHELDETGA' A
#
# COMPACT_ATOMS: atom_id res chain seq x y z
N MET A 1 -27.92 11.82 5.48
CA MET A 1 -27.57 10.41 5.78
C MET A 1 -26.19 10.03 5.22
N ILE A 2 -25.30 11.00 5.04
CA ILE A 2 -23.84 10.80 4.94
C ILE A 2 -23.18 11.38 6.20
N ASP A 3 -23.84 12.39 6.77
CA ASP A 3 -23.47 13.24 7.90
C ASP A 3 -23.25 12.44 9.20
N ASN A 4 -24.06 11.41 9.46
CA ASN A 4 -23.96 10.58 10.67
C ASN A 4 -22.80 9.57 10.66
N VAL A 5 -22.00 9.49 9.58
CA VAL A 5 -20.78 8.66 9.52
C VAL A 5 -19.56 9.43 10.07
N VAL A 6 -19.69 10.74 10.29
CA VAL A 6 -18.58 11.60 10.73
C VAL A 6 -18.37 11.59 12.24
N ASP A 7 -19.39 11.26 13.03
CA ASP A 7 -19.39 11.53 14.49
C ASP A 7 -18.96 10.38 15.42
N ASP A 8 -18.97 9.10 14.99
CA ASP A 8 -18.63 7.98 15.92
C ASP A 8 -18.16 6.66 15.25
N VAL A 9 -18.03 6.58 13.92
CA VAL A 9 -17.66 5.31 13.25
C VAL A 9 -16.73 5.53 12.05
N ASP A 10 -15.42 5.42 12.30
CA ASP A 10 -14.37 5.48 11.28
C ASP A 10 -14.62 4.58 10.06
N VAL A 11 -15.28 3.43 10.26
CA VAL A 11 -15.47 2.37 9.26
C VAL A 11 -16.87 1.75 9.35
N THR A 12 -17.68 1.92 8.30
CA THR A 12 -19.01 1.32 8.13
C THR A 12 -18.99 0.17 7.11
N LEU A 13 -19.48 -1.01 7.50
CA LEU A 13 -19.65 -2.16 6.62
C LEU A 13 -21.05 -2.18 5.97
N ILE A 14 -21.10 -2.12 4.65
CA ILE A 14 -22.31 -2.31 3.86
C ILE A 14 -22.42 -3.79 3.46
N THR A 15 -23.32 -4.52 4.11
CA THR A 15 -23.66 -5.90 3.72
C THR A 15 -24.77 -5.90 2.67
N ARG A 16 -24.60 -6.69 1.60
CA ARG A 16 -25.60 -6.83 0.52
C ARG A 16 -25.97 -8.30 0.35
N ARG A 17 -27.25 -8.59 0.14
CA ARG A 17 -27.77 -9.97 0.05
C ARG A 17 -27.31 -10.67 -1.23
N ASP A 18 -27.28 -9.93 -2.34
CA ASP A 18 -27.07 -10.47 -3.69
C ASP A 18 -25.84 -9.84 -4.38
N ALA A 19 -24.93 -9.25 -3.61
CA ALA A 19 -23.73 -8.58 -4.13
C ALA A 19 -22.60 -8.54 -3.07
N PRO A 20 -21.32 -8.35 -3.47
CA PRO A 20 -20.22 -8.28 -2.50
C PRO A 20 -20.41 -7.19 -1.44
N ASN A 21 -19.94 -7.44 -0.23
CA ASN A 21 -19.90 -6.42 0.82
C ASN A 21 -18.96 -5.27 0.43
N ALA A 22 -19.26 -4.06 0.89
CA ALA A 22 -18.44 -2.88 0.67
C ALA A 22 -18.11 -2.21 2.00
N ILE A 23 -16.97 -1.54 2.10
CA ILE A 23 -16.56 -0.77 3.27
C ILE A 23 -16.58 0.71 2.88
N VAL A 24 -17.17 1.54 3.73
CA VAL A 24 -17.11 3.00 3.66
C VAL A 24 -16.36 3.46 4.90
N MET A 25 -15.39 4.36 4.74
CA MET A 25 -14.60 4.91 5.85
C MET A 25 -14.32 6.39 5.58
N SER A 26 -13.93 7.13 6.62
CA SER A 26 -13.43 8.50 6.44
C SER A 26 -12.15 8.49 5.59
N GLN A 27 -11.87 9.58 4.87
CA GLN A 27 -10.65 9.68 4.07
C GLN A 27 -9.40 9.64 4.98
N GLU A 28 -9.46 10.33 6.12
CA GLU A 28 -8.38 10.36 7.12
C GLU A 28 -8.02 8.97 7.65
N HIS A 29 -9.03 8.12 7.90
CA HIS A 29 -8.81 6.74 8.32
C HIS A 29 -8.22 5.87 7.20
N TYR A 30 -8.65 6.06 5.94
CA TYR A 30 -8.04 5.41 4.78
C TYR A 30 -6.56 5.81 4.61
N ASP A 31 -6.25 7.10 4.67
CA ASP A 31 -4.90 7.63 4.49
C ASP A 31 -3.98 7.10 5.62
N SER A 32 -4.44 7.10 6.87
CA SER A 32 -3.71 6.55 8.04
C SER A 32 -3.46 5.04 7.94
N LEU A 33 -4.44 4.28 7.46
CA LEU A 33 -4.30 2.85 7.23
C LEU A 33 -3.32 2.56 6.10
N MET A 34 -3.36 3.34 5.02
CA MET A 34 -2.44 3.21 3.89
C MET A 34 -1.00 3.63 4.26
N GLU A 35 -0.82 4.65 5.09
CA GLU A 35 0.48 4.97 5.69
C GLU A 35 1.00 3.81 6.55
N THR A 36 0.16 3.20 7.39
CA THR A 36 0.55 2.04 8.19
C THR A 36 0.93 0.83 7.32
N VAL A 37 0.15 0.54 6.28
CA VAL A 37 0.46 -0.52 5.29
C VAL A 37 1.76 -0.21 4.54
N TYR A 38 2.00 1.06 4.19
CA TYR A 38 3.25 1.50 3.58
C TYR A 38 4.43 1.29 4.54
N LEU A 39 4.32 1.75 5.78
CA LEU A 39 5.33 1.60 6.83
C LEU A 39 5.63 0.12 7.16
N LEU A 40 4.64 -0.78 7.07
CA LEU A 40 4.79 -2.23 7.31
C LEU A 40 5.30 -3.02 6.10
N ARG A 41 4.99 -2.59 4.87
CA ARG A 41 5.67 -3.10 3.66
C ARG A 41 7.12 -2.59 3.58
N SER A 42 7.40 -1.45 4.19
CA SER A 42 8.67 -0.74 4.12
C SER A 42 9.82 -1.17 5.07
N PRO A 43 9.71 -1.89 6.20
CA PRO A 43 10.88 -2.15 7.05
C PRO A 43 11.87 -3.06 6.34
N ALA A 44 11.34 -4.09 5.66
CA ALA A 44 12.10 -5.00 4.84
C ALA A 44 12.47 -4.40 3.48
N ASN A 45 11.57 -3.60 2.86
CA ASN A 45 11.79 -3.03 1.53
C ASN A 45 12.72 -1.80 1.54
N ILE A 46 12.67 -0.93 2.56
CA ILE A 46 13.68 0.12 2.79
C ILE A 46 15.03 -0.53 3.04
N ALA A 47 15.12 -1.51 3.96
CA ALA A 47 16.38 -2.20 4.20
C ALA A 47 16.90 -2.92 2.93
N HIS A 48 16.02 -3.41 2.05
CA HIS A 48 16.39 -3.94 0.74
C HIS A 48 16.90 -2.86 -0.21
N LEU A 49 16.17 -1.75 -0.35
CA LEU A 49 16.53 -0.62 -1.20
C LEU A 49 17.83 0.06 -0.76
N GLU A 50 18.04 0.25 0.54
CA GLU A 50 19.30 0.73 1.11
C GLU A 50 20.48 -0.20 0.79
N ARG A 51 20.28 -1.53 0.89
CA ARG A 51 21.29 -2.51 0.47
C ARG A 51 21.60 -2.38 -1.03
N SER A 52 20.58 -2.25 -1.88
CA SER A 52 20.75 -2.06 -3.33
C SER A 52 21.46 -0.74 -3.67
N ILE A 53 21.12 0.36 -3.00
CA ILE A 53 21.81 1.66 -3.15
C ILE A 53 23.27 1.55 -2.69
N LYS A 54 23.56 0.83 -1.60
CA LYS A 54 24.93 0.59 -1.13
C LYS A 54 25.72 -0.29 -2.11
N GLN A 55 25.09 -1.30 -2.71
CA GLN A 55 25.69 -2.13 -3.76
C GLN A 55 26.02 -1.28 -5.00
N LEU A 56 25.08 -0.46 -5.47
CA LEU A 56 25.27 0.49 -6.57
C LEU A 56 26.47 1.43 -6.32
N ARG A 57 26.51 2.10 -5.16
CA ARG A 57 27.59 3.02 -4.78
C ARG A 57 28.95 2.34 -4.60
N THR A 58 29.00 1.03 -4.36
CA THR A 58 30.25 0.26 -4.22
C THR A 58 30.63 -0.51 -5.49
N GLY A 59 29.99 -0.21 -6.64
CA GLY A 59 30.26 -0.86 -7.92
C GLY A 59 29.80 -2.32 -8.00
N LYS A 60 29.04 -2.81 -7.01
CA LYS A 60 28.51 -4.18 -6.95
C LYS A 60 27.21 -4.32 -7.74
N VAL A 61 27.24 -3.90 -9.00
CA VAL A 61 26.12 -4.00 -9.94
C VAL A 61 26.34 -5.15 -10.92
N LYS A 62 25.24 -5.69 -11.44
CA LYS A 62 25.25 -6.51 -12.66
C LYS A 62 24.45 -5.77 -13.72
N SER A 63 25.03 -5.61 -14.90
CA SER A 63 24.25 -5.16 -16.06
C SER A 63 23.39 -6.33 -16.52
N HIS A 64 22.11 -6.05 -16.74
CA HIS A 64 21.17 -6.97 -17.39
C HIS A 64 20.62 -6.23 -18.61
N GLU A 65 20.64 -6.89 -19.76
CA GLU A 65 19.90 -6.40 -20.92
C GLU A 65 18.40 -6.49 -20.62
N LEU A 66 17.63 -5.59 -21.22
CA LEU A 66 16.17 -5.66 -21.14
C LEU A 66 15.72 -6.82 -22.01
N ASP A 67 15.22 -7.88 -21.38
CA ASP A 67 14.61 -8.99 -22.09
C ASP A 67 13.29 -8.50 -22.71
N GLU A 68 13.33 -8.07 -23.98
CA GLU A 68 12.16 -7.68 -24.77
C GLU A 68 11.30 -8.89 -25.19
N THR A 69 11.13 -9.85 -24.29
CA THR A 69 10.22 -10.99 -24.47
C THR A 69 8.81 -10.57 -24.08
N GLY A 70 8.16 -9.82 -24.97
CA GLY A 70 6.70 -9.77 -25.01
C GLY A 70 6.16 -11.11 -25.50
N ALA A 71 5.56 -11.89 -24.60
CA ALA A 71 4.84 -13.14 -24.88
C ALA A 71 3.43 -13.06 -24.29
#